data_AF-A0A528CI31-F1
#
_entry.id   AF-A0A528CI31-F1
#
_cell.length_a   1.000
_cell.length_b   1.000
_cell.length_c   1.000
_cell.angle_alpha   90.00
_cell.angle_beta   90.00
_cell.angle_gamma   90.00
#
_symmetry.space_group_name_H-M   'P 1'
#
loop_
_entity.id
_entity.type
_entity.pdbx_description
1 polymer ?
#
loop_
_entity_poly.entity_id
_entity_poly.type
_entity_poly.pdbx_seq_one_letter_code
_entity_poly.pdbx_strand_id
1 'polypeptide(L)' 'ATLAWNTARHIEGWYGIMGVGAIYHTLNPRLFPEQIVWIMNNAEDKAIFVDLTFMPLLEKIAGAVKSLKQVIVLTDKAHM' A
#
# COMPACT_ATOMS: atom_id res chain seq x y z
N ALA A 1 0.06 -5.03 1.36
CA ALA A 1 -0.92 -3.95 1.62
C ALA A 1 -1.24 -3.14 0.37
N THR A 2 -2.38 -2.45 0.37
CA THR A 2 -2.72 -1.38 -0.57
C THR A 2 -3.25 -0.16 0.18
N LEU A 3 -2.86 1.03 -0.25
CA LEU A 3 -3.26 2.33 0.28
C LEU A 3 -3.58 3.23 -0.93
N ALA A 4 -4.75 3.03 -1.51
CA ALA A 4 -5.11 3.58 -2.81
C ALA A 4 -6.60 3.89 -2.91
N TRP A 5 -6.95 4.71 -3.91
CA TRP A 5 -8.31 5.05 -4.29
C TRP A 5 -8.91 4.00 -5.23
N ASN A 6 -10.23 4.09 -5.39
CA ASN A 6 -10.98 3.28 -6.35
C ASN A 6 -10.63 3.70 -7.79
N THR A 7 -9.58 3.08 -8.35
CA THR A 7 -9.09 3.33 -9.71
C THR A 7 -8.91 2.00 -10.45
N ALA A 8 -8.75 2.07 -11.77
CA ALA A 8 -8.43 0.89 -12.58
C ALA A 8 -7.16 0.18 -12.09
N ARG A 9 -6.10 0.94 -11.77
CA ARG A 9 -4.83 0.38 -11.26
C ARG A 9 -5.00 -0.36 -9.93
N HIS A 10 -5.88 0.14 -9.05
CA HIS A 10 -6.14 -0.54 -7.77
C HIS A 10 -6.89 -1.86 -7.98
N ILE A 11 -7.86 -1.89 -8.90
CA ILE A 11 -8.56 -3.12 -9.31
C ILE A 11 -7.63 -4.12 -9.99
N GLU A 12 -6.75 -3.66 -10.89
CA GLU A 12 -5.71 -4.50 -11.51
C GLU A 12 -4.80 -5.12 -10.44
N GLY A 13 -4.35 -4.30 -9.47
CA GLY A 13 -3.59 -4.77 -8.32
C GLY A 13 -4.34 -5.85 -7.52
N TRP A 14 -5.64 -5.65 -7.26
CA TRP A 14 -6.47 -6.63 -6.57
C TRP A 14 -6.44 -8.00 -7.25
N TYR A 15 -6.84 -8.07 -8.51
CA TYR A 15 -6.88 -9.34 -9.25
C TYR A 15 -5.48 -9.92 -9.49
N GLY A 16 -4.48 -9.08 -9.75
CA GLY A 16 -3.10 -9.52 -9.94
C GLY A 16 -2.52 -10.16 -8.68
N ILE A 17 -2.67 -9.52 -7.52
CA ILE A 17 -2.16 -10.01 -6.22
C ILE A 17 -2.81 -11.36 -5.88
N MET A 18 -4.14 -11.45 -5.95
CA MET A 18 -4.82 -12.71 -5.66
C MET A 18 -4.52 -13.79 -6.71
N GLY A 19 -4.42 -13.40 -7.99
CA GLY A 19 -4.18 -14.30 -9.11
C GLY A 19 -2.83 -15.02 -9.04
N VAL A 20 -1.81 -14.40 -8.42
CA VAL A 20 -0.51 -15.05 -8.15
C VAL A 20 -0.47 -15.81 -6.82
N GLY A 21 -1.60 -15.94 -6.12
CA GLY A 21 -1.71 -16.64 -4.84
C GLY A 21 -1.22 -15.83 -3.62
N ALA A 22 -1.06 -14.51 -3.76
CA ALA A 22 -0.69 -13.64 -2.65
C ALA A 22 -1.93 -13.08 -1.92
N ILE A 23 -1.71 -12.48 -0.74
CA ILE A 23 -2.77 -11.93 0.11
C ILE A 23 -3.03 -10.47 -0.27
N TYR A 24 -4.28 -10.17 -0.63
CA TYR A 24 -4.73 -8.80 -0.88
C TYR A 24 -5.20 -8.12 0.41
N HIS A 25 -4.31 -7.39 1.05
CA HIS A 25 -4.56 -6.66 2.29
C HIS A 25 -4.81 -5.17 2.01
N THR A 26 -6.01 -4.65 2.28
CA THR A 26 -6.41 -3.27 2.02
C THR A 26 -6.35 -2.42 3.30
N LEU A 27 -5.75 -1.23 3.20
CA LEU A 27 -5.65 -0.27 4.31
C LEU A 27 -6.61 0.89 4.09
N ASN A 28 -7.16 1.43 5.18
CA ASN A 28 -7.92 2.67 5.15
C ASN A 28 -6.97 3.86 5.36
N PRO A 29 -6.77 4.75 4.37
CA PRO A 29 -5.87 5.91 4.49
C PRO A 29 -6.35 6.99 5.46
N ARG A 30 -7.58 6.87 5.97
CA ARG A 30 -8.15 7.82 6.95
C ARG A 30 -7.79 7.49 8.40
N LEU A 31 -7.07 6.40 8.65
CA LEU A 31 -6.61 6.05 9.99
C LEU A 31 -5.40 6.90 10.42
N PHE A 32 -5.16 6.95 11.73
CA PHE A 32 -3.95 7.57 12.25
C PHE A 32 -2.71 6.77 11.81
N PRO A 33 -1.56 7.43 11.56
CA PRO A 33 -0.33 6.76 11.11
C PRO A 33 0.07 5.57 12.00
N GLU A 34 -0.05 5.69 13.31
CA GLU A 34 0.33 4.66 14.28
C GLU A 34 -0.56 3.41 14.15
N GLN A 35 -1.84 3.59 13.82
CA GLN A 35 -2.76 2.48 13.57
C GLN A 35 -2.38 1.76 12.27
N ILE A 36 -2.02 2.50 11.23
CA ILE A 36 -1.57 1.92 9.95
C ILE A 36 -0.28 1.12 10.16
N VAL A 37 0.69 1.68 10.89
CA VAL A 37 1.93 0.97 11.26
C VAL A 37 1.63 -0.32 12.02
N TRP A 38 0.72 -0.27 12.99
CA TRP A 38 0.32 -1.45 13.76
C TRP A 38 -0.30 -2.54 12.88
N ILE A 39 -1.26 -2.16 12.02
CA ILE A 39 -1.94 -3.07 11.09
C ILE A 39 -0.92 -3.72 10.14
N MET A 40 -0.04 -2.92 9.54
CA MET A 40 0.93 -3.42 8.56
C MET A 40 1.97 -4.35 9.18
N ASN A 41 2.45 -4.05 10.40
CA ASN A 41 3.37 -4.94 11.10
C ASN A 41 2.68 -6.23 11.55
N ASN A 42 1.42 -6.17 12.00
CA ASN A 42 0.66 -7.37 12.40
C ASN A 42 0.37 -8.28 11.21
N ALA A 43 0.09 -7.72 10.04
CA ALA A 43 -0.10 -8.47 8.79
C ALA A 43 1.21 -8.87 8.10
N GLU A 44 2.37 -8.43 8.62
CA GLU A 44 3.69 -8.62 8.03
C GLU A 44 3.76 -8.22 6.55
N ASP A 45 3.15 -7.08 6.20
CA ASP A 45 3.11 -6.60 4.83
C ASP A 45 4.53 -6.43 4.26
N LYS A 46 4.82 -7.14 3.16
CA LYS A 46 6.13 -7.10 2.48
C LYS A 46 6.19 -6.08 1.34
N ALA A 47 5.05 -5.74 0.77
CA ALA A 47 4.93 -4.76 -0.30
C ALA A 47 3.69 -3.90 -0.08
N ILE A 48 3.75 -2.64 -0.53
CA ILE A 48 2.61 -1.73 -0.53
C ILE A 48 2.40 -1.10 -1.91
N PHE A 49 1.17 -1.19 -2.41
CA PHE A 49 0.71 -0.41 -3.56
C PHE A 49 0.08 0.89 -3.05
N VAL A 50 0.51 2.04 -3.56
CA VAL A 50 0.14 3.35 -3.01
C VAL A 50 -0.14 4.37 -4.11
N ASP A 51 -1.21 5.16 -3.96
CA ASP A 51 -1.44 6.33 -4.82
C ASP A 51 -0.58 7.52 -4.39
N LEU A 52 -0.20 8.38 -5.34
CA LEU A 52 0.62 9.58 -5.08
C LEU A 52 0.07 10.46 -3.95
N THR A 53 -1.25 10.57 -3.83
CA THR A 53 -1.93 11.34 -2.77
C THR A 53 -1.49 10.91 -1.36
N PHE A 54 -1.11 9.64 -1.18
CA PHE A 54 -0.76 9.09 0.13
C PHE A 54 0.75 8.89 0.34
N MET A 55 1.59 9.33 -0.61
CA MET A 55 3.05 9.27 -0.44
C MET A 55 3.54 10.00 0.83
N PRO A 56 3.07 11.21 1.18
CA PRO A 56 3.48 11.87 2.42
C PRO A 56 3.09 11.11 3.68
N LEU A 57 2.02 10.31 3.63
CA LEU A 57 1.63 9.43 4.72
C LEU A 57 2.55 8.21 4.78
N LEU A 58 2.82 7.58 3.63
CA LEU A 58 3.71 6.43 3.55
C LEU A 58 5.13 6.75 4.02
N GLU A 59 5.68 7.89 3.63
CA GLU A 59 7.02 8.35 4.06
C GLU A 59 7.14 8.45 5.58
N LYS A 60 6.08 8.89 6.26
CA LYS A 60 6.04 8.99 7.74
C LYS A 60 6.06 7.62 8.43
N ILE A 61 5.49 6.59 7.79
CA ILE A 61 5.28 5.29 8.43
C ILE A 61 6.25 4.19 7.95
N ALA A 62 6.83 4.33 6.76
CA ALA A 62 7.59 3.26 6.11
C ALA A 62 8.75 2.75 6.98
N GLY A 63 9.47 3.65 7.66
CA GLY A 63 10.58 3.27 8.55
C GLY A 63 10.14 2.49 9.80
N ALA A 64 8.87 2.55 10.18
CA ALA A 64 8.33 1.82 11.33
C ALA A 64 7.74 0.44 10.95
N VAL A 65 7.57 0.14 9.65
CA VAL A 65 7.08 -1.16 9.17
C VAL A 65 8.27 -2.05 8.79
N LYS A 66 8.71 -2.89 9.71
CA LYS A 66 9.97 -3.67 9.56
C LYS A 66 9.91 -4.72 8.44
N SER A 67 8.72 -5.22 8.12
CA SER A 67 8.50 -6.21 7.07
C SER A 67 8.50 -5.63 5.67
N LEU A 68 8.35 -4.31 5.52
CA LEU A 68 8.16 -3.64 4.24
C LEU A 68 9.46 -3.66 3.41
N LYS A 69 9.41 -4.24 2.21
CA LYS A 69 10.55 -4.39 1.30
C LYS A 69 10.37 -3.64 -0.01
N GLN A 70 9.13 -3.36 -0.40
CA GLN A 70 8.84 -2.77 -1.71
C GLN A 70 7.68 -1.78 -1.64
N VAL A 71 7.85 -0.64 -2.29
CA VAL A 71 6.82 0.36 -2.51
C VAL A 71 6.53 0.42 -4.01
N ILE A 72 5.27 0.25 -4.38
CA ILE A 72 4.79 0.31 -5.76
C ILE A 72 3.84 1.50 -5.86
N VAL A 73 4.29 2.56 -6.55
CA VAL A 73 3.48 3.76 -6.75
C VAL A 73 2.55 3.56 -7.94
N LEU A 74 1.25 3.74 -7.72
CA LEU A 74 0.20 3.62 -8.73
C LEU A 74 0.10 4.90 -9.56
N THR A 75 1.05 5.10 -10.48
CA THR A 75 1.10 6.28 -11.34
C THR A 75 1.42 5.89 -12.79
N ASP A 76 1.46 6.86 -13.70
CA ASP A 76 2.01 6.71 -15.03
C ASP A 76 3.28 7.56 -15.19
N LYS A 77 3.89 7.45 -16.37
CA LYS A 77 5.11 8.16 -16.72
C LYS A 77 4.96 9.69 -16.73
N ALA A 78 3.75 10.22 -16.94
CA ALA A 78 3.54 11.66 -17.02
C ALA A 78 3.43 12.32 -15.63
N HIS A 79 3.13 11.53 -14.60
CA HIS A 79 2.93 12.00 -13.22
C HIS A 79 3.99 11.44 -12.24
N MET A 80 5.12 10.96 -12.75
CA MET A 80 6.36 10.67 -11.98
C MET A 80 7.25 11.90 -11.97
#